data_AF-A0A0W1KUD9-F1
#
_entry.id   AF-A0A0W1KUD9-F1
#
_cell.length_a   1.000
_cell.length_b   1.000
_cell.length_c   1.000
_cell.angle_alpha   90.00
_cell.angle_beta   90.00
_cell.angle_gamma   90.00
#
_symmetry.space_group_name_H-M   'P 1'
#
loop_
_entity.id
_entity.type
_entity.pdbx_description
1 polymer ?
#
loop_
_entity_poly.entity_id
_entity_poly.type
_entity_poly.pdbx_seq_one_letter_code
_entity_poly.pdbx_strand_id
1 'polypeptide(L)'
;MPFEITNYLLIDIDNEFSRAFAGHYFDSAKRDAPSTLVIAGANTRQLVKMMFDELIKDYCYCDFENEISVSELASYLHEHHDIKGVLFNQTDYLLADEKQRFIYNSLHDKRFLVTQDESGFAFSPVTDEGFSNHLSCHTDIADTSVDIIELTELLNKQ
;
A
#
# COMPACT_ATOMS: atom_id res chain seq x y z
N MET A 1 2.98 -23.67 -0.08
CA MET A 1 2.09 -23.18 0.99
C MET A 1 1.19 -22.12 0.38
N PRO A 2 -0.10 -22.04 0.74
CA PRO A 2 -0.96 -20.94 0.28
C PRO A 2 -0.38 -19.61 0.74
N PHE A 3 -0.49 -18.57 -0.11
CA PHE A 3 -0.01 -17.23 0.23
C PHE A 3 -0.86 -16.66 1.37
N GLU A 4 -0.25 -16.33 2.50
CA GLU A 4 -0.95 -15.84 3.68
C GLU A 4 -0.97 -14.31 3.70
N ILE A 5 -2.17 -13.73 3.70
CA ILE A 5 -2.36 -12.28 3.79
C ILE A 5 -2.36 -11.88 5.26
N THR A 6 -1.20 -11.45 5.76
CA THR A 6 -1.04 -10.93 7.13
C THR A 6 -0.37 -9.56 7.11
N ASN A 7 -1.07 -8.52 7.59
CA ASN A 7 -0.59 -7.12 7.60
C ASN A 7 -0.06 -6.64 6.24
N TYR A 8 -0.81 -6.89 5.16
CA TYR A 8 -0.52 -6.29 3.86
C TYR A 8 -1.32 -5.01 3.67
N LEU A 9 -0.76 -4.08 2.88
CA LEU A 9 -1.48 -2.94 2.36
C LEU A 9 -2.02 -3.28 0.96
N LEU A 10 -3.33 -3.15 0.75
CA LEU A 10 -3.93 -3.21 -0.59
C LEU A 10 -4.21 -1.80 -1.10
N ILE A 11 -3.76 -1.53 -2.32
CA ILE A 11 -4.03 -0.26 -3.01
C ILE A 11 -5.39 -0.38 -3.73
N ASP A 12 -6.35 0.43 -3.29
CA ASP A 12 -7.73 0.45 -3.79
C ASP A 12 -7.93 1.58 -4.79
N ILE A 13 -7.87 1.19 -6.06
CA ILE A 13 -8.18 2.04 -7.23
C ILE A 13 -9.55 1.62 -7.78
N ASP A 14 -9.76 0.30 -7.90
CA ASP A 14 -11.05 -0.32 -8.21
C ASP A 14 -11.71 -0.93 -6.96
N ASN A 15 -12.81 -0.28 -6.60
CA ASN A 15 -13.77 -0.66 -5.58
C ASN A 15 -14.26 -2.12 -5.64
N GLU A 16 -14.56 -2.65 -6.82
CA GLU A 16 -15.15 -3.99 -6.89
C GLU A 16 -14.11 -5.07 -6.55
N PHE A 17 -12.88 -4.84 -6.99
CA PHE A 17 -11.75 -5.73 -6.73
C PHE A 17 -11.44 -5.84 -5.24
N SER A 18 -11.29 -4.70 -4.54
CA SER A 18 -10.89 -4.70 -3.12
C SER A 18 -11.88 -5.43 -2.23
N ARG A 19 -13.18 -5.29 -2.49
CA ARG A 19 -14.23 -5.99 -1.74
C ARG A 19 -14.25 -7.49 -2.04
N ALA A 20 -14.11 -7.88 -3.31
CA ALA A 20 -14.04 -9.29 -3.69
C ALA A 20 -12.82 -9.97 -3.07
N PHE A 21 -11.67 -9.30 -3.10
CA PHE A 21 -10.43 -9.77 -2.48
C PHE A 21 -10.59 -9.95 -0.97
N ALA A 22 -11.03 -8.90 -0.26
CA ALA A 22 -11.19 -8.97 1.18
C ALA A 22 -12.25 -10.02 1.59
N GLY A 23 -13.34 -10.16 0.85
CA GLY A 23 -14.34 -11.21 1.08
C GLY A 23 -13.82 -12.64 0.83
N HIS A 24 -12.94 -12.84 -0.14
CA HIS A 24 -12.36 -14.17 -0.37
C HIS A 24 -11.46 -14.61 0.79
N TYR A 25 -10.67 -13.69 1.33
CA TYR A 25 -9.72 -14.00 2.39
C TYR A 25 -10.30 -13.86 3.80
N PHE A 26 -11.11 -12.86 4.10
CA PHE A 26 -11.44 -12.45 5.47
C PHE A 26 -12.94 -12.48 5.82
N ASP A 27 -13.77 -13.11 4.98
CA ASP A 27 -15.17 -13.34 5.33
C ASP A 27 -15.29 -14.03 6.69
N SER A 28 -15.88 -13.30 7.64
CA SER A 28 -15.97 -13.66 9.06
C SER A 28 -16.76 -14.96 9.29
N ALA A 29 -17.64 -15.34 8.35
CA ALA A 29 -18.30 -16.64 8.39
C ALA A 29 -17.35 -17.83 8.22
N LYS A 30 -16.11 -17.59 7.75
CA LYS A 30 -15.13 -18.63 7.42
C LYS A 30 -13.87 -18.61 8.29
N ARG A 31 -13.71 -17.64 9.21
CA ARG A 31 -12.50 -17.51 10.05
C ARG A 31 -12.80 -17.17 11.50
N ASP A 32 -11.97 -17.72 12.39
CA ASP A 32 -11.97 -17.42 13.83
C ASP A 32 -11.10 -16.20 14.21
N ALA A 33 -10.45 -15.56 13.23
CA ALA A 33 -9.49 -14.46 13.47
C ALA A 33 -9.88 -13.20 12.68
N PRO A 34 -9.69 -12.00 13.27
CA PRO A 34 -9.99 -10.74 12.61
C PRO A 34 -9.12 -10.51 11.37
N SER A 35 -9.62 -9.71 10.45
CA SER A 35 -8.83 -9.26 9.30
C SER A 35 -7.58 -8.51 9.75
N THR A 36 -6.50 -8.69 9.00
CA THR A 36 -5.24 -7.94 9.18
C THR A 36 -4.90 -7.08 7.97
N LEU A 37 -5.79 -7.07 6.97
CA LEU A 37 -5.62 -6.30 5.74
C LEU A 37 -5.85 -4.82 6.00
N VAL A 38 -4.92 -3.98 5.56
CA VAL A 38 -5.11 -2.52 5.51
C VAL A 38 -5.36 -2.14 4.07
N ILE A 39 -6.31 -1.23 3.81
CA ILE A 39 -6.59 -0.75 2.46
C ILE A 39 -6.41 0.76 2.39
N ALA A 40 -5.71 1.24 1.35
CA ALA A 40 -5.59 2.67 1.07
C ALA A 40 -6.19 3.01 -0.28
N GLY A 41 -7.01 4.06 -0.33
CA GLY A 41 -7.66 4.51 -1.56
C GLY A 41 -8.48 5.79 -1.38
N ALA A 42 -8.99 6.33 -2.49
CA ALA A 42 -9.73 7.59 -2.48
C ALA A 42 -11.20 7.42 -2.03
N ASN A 43 -11.78 6.22 -2.16
CA ASN A 43 -13.21 5.97 -1.88
C ASN A 43 -13.47 5.59 -0.40
N THR A 44 -13.31 6.56 0.49
CA THR A 44 -13.44 6.35 1.95
C THR A 44 -14.79 5.74 2.37
N ARG A 45 -15.89 6.09 1.70
CA ARG A 45 -17.23 5.57 2.05
C ARG A 45 -17.28 4.04 1.95
N GLN A 46 -16.65 3.49 0.91
CA GLN A 46 -16.59 2.05 0.75
C GLN A 46 -15.65 1.40 1.74
N LEU A 47 -14.47 1.98 1.94
CA LEU A 47 -13.47 1.46 2.87
C LEU A 47 -14.02 1.37 4.29
N VAL A 48 -14.72 2.42 4.74
CA VAL A 48 -15.44 2.43 6.02
C VAL A 48 -16.45 1.27 6.09
N LYS A 49 -17.22 1.03 5.03
CA LYS A 49 -18.18 -0.08 4.99
C LYS A 49 -17.47 -1.43 5.10
N MET A 50 -16.34 -1.62 4.41
CA MET A 50 -15.58 -2.86 4.49
C MET A 50 -15.00 -3.10 5.88
N MET A 51 -14.59 -2.04 6.58
CA MET A 51 -14.14 -2.13 7.98
C MET A 51 -15.31 -2.50 8.91
N PHE A 52 -16.49 -1.93 8.72
CA PHE A 52 -17.70 -2.32 9.46
C PHE A 52 -18.15 -3.75 9.17
N ASP A 53 -17.99 -4.22 7.94
CA ASP A 53 -18.22 -5.61 7.54
C ASP A 53 -17.11 -6.57 8.09
N GLU A 54 -16.15 -6.06 8.88
CA GLU A 54 -14.99 -6.77 9.45
C GLU A 54 -14.05 -7.41 8.41
N LEU A 55 -14.15 -7.01 7.14
CA LEU A 55 -13.33 -7.54 6.04
C LEU A 55 -11.90 -7.00 6.05
N ILE A 56 -11.68 -5.85 6.67
CA ILE A 56 -10.38 -5.16 6.75
C ILE A 56 -10.13 -4.72 8.19
N LYS A 57 -8.84 -4.67 8.55
CA LYS A 57 -8.39 -4.20 9.86
C LYS A 57 -8.55 -2.69 9.98
N ASP A 58 -8.16 -1.98 8.94
CA ASP A 58 -8.10 -0.53 8.91
C ASP A 58 -8.17 -0.02 7.48
N TYR A 59 -8.46 1.28 7.33
CA TYR A 59 -8.43 1.96 6.06
C TYR A 59 -7.75 3.32 6.15
N CYS A 60 -7.11 3.70 5.05
CA CYS A 60 -6.48 5.00 4.91
C CYS A 60 -7.03 5.70 3.67
N TYR A 61 -7.35 6.98 3.80
CA TYR A 61 -7.55 7.81 2.62
C TYR A 61 -6.18 8.04 1.97
N CYS A 62 -6.10 7.84 0.66
CA CYS A 62 -4.93 8.24 -0.11
C CYS A 62 -5.33 8.62 -1.54
N ASP A 63 -4.88 9.79 -1.98
CA ASP A 63 -4.86 10.18 -3.38
C ASP A 63 -3.49 9.84 -3.98
N PHE A 64 -3.42 8.74 -4.72
CA PHE A 64 -2.18 8.25 -5.33
C PHE A 64 -1.67 9.12 -6.51
N GLU A 65 -2.40 10.16 -6.90
CA GLU A 65 -1.89 11.18 -7.84
C GLU A 65 -1.09 12.28 -7.12
N ASN A 66 -1.26 12.38 -5.79
CA ASN A 66 -0.68 13.40 -4.93
C ASN A 66 0.38 12.84 -3.97
N GLU A 67 1.64 13.19 -4.23
CA GLU A 67 2.80 12.74 -3.46
C GLU A 67 2.72 13.11 -1.97
N ILE A 68 2.11 14.25 -1.62
CA ILE A 68 1.90 14.63 -0.21
C ILE A 68 0.97 13.64 0.47
N SER A 69 -0.13 13.27 -0.20
CA SER A 69 -1.08 12.29 0.35
C SER A 69 -0.42 10.93 0.56
N VAL A 70 0.48 10.53 -0.33
CA VAL A 70 1.22 9.26 -0.22
C VAL A 70 2.25 9.32 0.92
N SER A 71 2.94 10.45 1.08
CA SER A 71 3.90 10.64 2.18
C SER A 71 3.20 10.60 3.55
N GLU A 72 2.03 11.20 3.67
CA GLU A 72 1.19 11.10 4.88
C GLU A 72 0.73 9.66 5.14
N LEU A 73 0.31 8.94 4.10
CA LEU A 73 0.00 7.51 4.19
C LEU A 73 1.21 6.71 4.69
N ALA A 74 2.39 6.93 4.11
CA ALA A 74 3.61 6.20 4.46
C ALA A 74 3.98 6.43 5.93
N SER A 75 3.89 7.66 6.40
CA SER A 75 4.12 8.04 7.80
C SER A 75 3.13 7.36 8.74
N TYR A 76 1.84 7.43 8.42
CA TYR A 76 0.79 6.81 9.22
C TYR A 76 0.97 5.28 9.31
N LEU A 77 1.25 4.64 8.17
CA LEU A 77 1.49 3.21 8.13
C LEU A 77 2.72 2.85 8.95
N HIS A 78 3.83 3.56 8.82
CA HIS A 78 5.03 3.30 9.60
C HIS A 78 4.79 3.41 11.12
N GLU A 79 4.03 4.43 11.56
CA GLU A 79 3.77 4.68 12.98
C GLU A 79 2.76 3.71 13.60
N HIS A 80 1.76 3.26 12.84
CA HIS A 80 0.61 2.51 13.38
C HIS A 80 0.49 1.07 12.88
N HIS A 81 1.20 0.70 11.81
CA HIS A 81 1.07 -0.59 11.15
C HIS A 81 2.44 -1.19 10.76
N ASP A 82 2.72 -2.40 11.24
CA ASP A 82 3.84 -3.20 10.73
C ASP A 82 3.45 -3.86 9.39
N ILE A 83 3.46 -3.08 8.31
CA ILE A 83 3.11 -3.52 6.95
C ILE A 83 4.22 -4.42 6.41
N LYS A 84 3.85 -5.63 5.96
CA LYS A 84 4.80 -6.63 5.45
C LYS A 84 5.00 -6.59 3.94
N GLY A 85 4.15 -5.85 3.23
CA GLY A 85 4.17 -5.75 1.79
C GLY A 85 2.94 -5.05 1.24
N VAL A 86 3.02 -4.70 -0.04
CA VAL A 86 1.94 -4.00 -0.77
C VAL A 86 1.39 -4.90 -1.87
N LEU A 87 0.08 -4.86 -2.03
CA LEU A 87 -0.70 -5.59 -3.02
C LEU A 87 -1.32 -4.61 -4.01
N PHE A 88 -1.19 -4.90 -5.29
CA PHE A 88 -1.80 -4.14 -6.37
C PHE A 88 -2.68 -5.04 -7.21
N ASN A 89 -3.85 -4.56 -7.64
CA ASN A 89 -4.54 -5.18 -8.76
C ASN A 89 -3.63 -5.10 -9.99
N GLN A 90 -3.37 -6.23 -10.64
CA GLN A 90 -2.45 -6.28 -11.78
C GLN A 90 -2.89 -5.33 -12.91
N THR A 91 -4.19 -5.26 -13.20
CA THR A 91 -4.71 -4.41 -14.28
C THR A 91 -4.42 -2.94 -14.00
N ASP A 92 -4.72 -2.48 -12.78
CA ASP A 92 -4.53 -1.07 -12.42
C ASP A 92 -3.05 -0.70 -12.40
N TYR A 93 -2.19 -1.59 -11.90
CA TYR A 93 -0.74 -1.37 -11.91
C TYR A 93 -0.17 -1.24 -13.33
N LEU A 94 -0.63 -2.07 -14.27
CA LEU A 94 -0.17 -2.03 -15.67
C LEU A 94 -0.67 -0.81 -16.44
N LEU A 95 -1.85 -0.28 -16.08
CA LEU A 95 -2.44 0.91 -16.68
C LEU A 95 -1.90 2.21 -16.09
N ALA A 96 -1.27 2.16 -14.91
CA ALA A 96 -0.69 3.31 -14.25
C ALA A 96 0.37 4.02 -15.13
N ASP A 97 0.39 5.35 -15.09
CA ASP A 97 1.41 6.13 -15.78
C ASP A 97 2.79 6.02 -15.09
N GLU A 98 3.81 6.67 -15.65
CA GLU A 98 5.17 6.62 -15.08
C GLU A 98 5.23 7.21 -13.66
N LYS A 99 4.45 8.27 -13.38
CA LYS A 99 4.44 8.93 -12.07
C LYS A 99 3.79 8.03 -11.02
N GLN A 100 2.64 7.45 -11.35
CA GLN A 100 1.94 6.51 -10.48
C GLN A 100 2.75 5.24 -10.24
N ARG A 101 3.40 4.70 -11.28
CA ARG A 101 4.31 3.55 -11.11
C ARG A 101 5.50 3.88 -10.22
N PHE A 102 6.08 5.07 -10.36
CA PHE A 102 7.14 5.51 -9.44
C PHE A 102 6.66 5.53 -7.99
N ILE A 103 5.46 6.07 -7.74
CA ILE A 103 4.83 6.07 -6.42
C ILE A 103 4.65 4.63 -5.91
N TYR A 104 4.00 3.75 -6.67
CA TYR A 104 3.76 2.36 -6.27
C TYR A 104 5.04 1.60 -5.98
N ASN A 105 6.09 1.84 -6.77
CA ASN A 105 7.39 1.22 -6.60
C ASN A 105 8.19 1.79 -5.43
N SER A 106 7.75 2.92 -4.87
CA SER A 106 8.34 3.54 -3.69
C SER A 106 7.68 3.09 -2.38
N LEU A 107 6.48 2.49 -2.41
CA LEU A 107 5.71 2.21 -1.19
C LEU A 107 6.38 1.17 -0.29
N HIS A 108 6.95 0.11 -0.85
CA HIS A 108 7.49 -1.01 -0.09
C HIS A 108 8.46 -1.87 -0.92
N ASP A 109 9.41 -2.56 -0.29
CA ASP A 109 10.35 -3.45 -0.99
C ASP A 109 9.65 -4.70 -1.55
N LYS A 110 8.83 -5.36 -0.72
CA LYS A 110 7.94 -6.47 -1.07
C LYS A 110 6.64 -5.97 -1.69
N ARG A 111 6.49 -6.22 -2.98
CA ARG A 111 5.35 -5.79 -3.80
C ARG A 111 4.81 -6.96 -4.61
N PHE A 112 3.50 -7.13 -4.64
CA PHE A 112 2.85 -8.21 -5.38
C PHE A 112 1.71 -7.68 -6.25
N LEU A 113 1.66 -8.16 -7.48
CA LEU A 113 0.52 -8.04 -8.37
C LEU A 113 -0.46 -9.17 -8.07
N VAL A 114 -1.72 -8.80 -7.94
CA VAL A 114 -2.82 -9.71 -7.66
C VAL A 114 -3.71 -9.78 -8.89
N THR A 115 -3.95 -10.99 -9.36
CA THR A 115 -4.94 -11.28 -10.42
C THR A 115 -6.08 -12.08 -9.84
N GLN A 116 -7.27 -11.86 -10.38
CA GLN A 116 -8.46 -12.65 -10.06
C GLN A 116 -8.80 -13.57 -11.24
N ASP A 117 -9.00 -14.85 -10.98
CA ASP A 117 -9.48 -15.83 -11.95
C ASP A 117 -10.66 -16.65 -11.38
N GLU A 118 -11.17 -17.62 -12.14
CA GLU A 118 -12.28 -18.48 -11.73
C GLU A 118 -11.98 -19.32 -10.47
N SER A 119 -10.71 -19.51 -10.14
CA SER A 119 -10.25 -20.31 -9.01
C SER A 119 -9.92 -19.48 -7.76
N GLY A 120 -9.87 -18.15 -7.87
CA GLY A 120 -9.63 -17.24 -6.76
C GLY A 120 -8.66 -16.13 -7.12
N PHE A 121 -7.64 -15.92 -6.27
CA PHE A 121 -6.63 -14.89 -6.45
C PHE A 121 -5.22 -15.50 -6.56
N ALA A 122 -4.45 -15.00 -7.53
CA ALA A 122 -3.05 -15.38 -7.73
C ALA A 122 -2.13 -14.17 -7.50
N PHE A 123 -0.91 -14.45 -7.03
CA PHE A 123 0.07 -13.43 -6.66
C PHE A 123 1.33 -13.62 -7.49
N SER A 124 1.84 -12.53 -8.06
CA SER A 124 3.15 -12.49 -8.71
C SER A 124 3.97 -11.33 -8.15
N PRO A 125 5.26 -11.51 -7.86
CA PRO A 125 6.09 -10.41 -7.39
C PRO A 125 6.23 -9.34 -8.49
N VAL A 126 6.24 -8.07 -8.08
CA VAL A 126 6.58 -6.96 -8.99
C VAL A 126 8.07 -7.06 -9.31
N THR A 127 8.42 -7.05 -10.60
CA THR A 127 9.82 -7.14 -11.07
C THR A 127 10.46 -5.77 -11.28
N ASP A 128 9.66 -4.71 -11.29
CA ASP A 128 10.16 -3.34 -11.45
C ASP A 128 11.04 -2.95 -10.26
N GLU A 129 12.06 -2.14 -10.54
CA GLU A 129 12.96 -1.63 -9.53
C GLU A 129 12.18 -0.92 -8.42
N GLY A 130 12.53 -1.23 -7.17
CA GLY A 130 11.93 -0.60 -6.00
C GLY A 130 12.74 0.60 -5.59
N PHE A 131 12.07 1.64 -5.10
CA PHE A 131 12.72 2.82 -4.56
C PHE A 131 12.45 2.90 -3.07
N SER A 132 13.48 3.22 -2.28
CA SER A 132 13.32 3.50 -0.85
C SER A 132 13.49 5.00 -0.65
N ASN A 133 12.42 5.68 -0.22
CA ASN A 133 12.36 7.13 -0.07
C ASN A 133 11.26 7.53 0.93
N HIS A 134 10.93 8.81 1.01
CA HIS A 134 9.91 9.35 1.91
C HIS A 134 8.48 8.82 1.66
N LEU A 135 8.22 8.08 0.58
CA LEU A 135 6.96 7.41 0.28
C LEU A 135 6.94 5.96 0.77
N SER A 136 8.06 5.44 1.30
CA SER A 136 8.17 4.09 1.80
C SER A 136 7.56 3.96 3.19
N CYS A 137 6.66 2.99 3.39
CA CYS A 137 6.00 2.77 4.69
C CYS A 137 6.85 1.99 5.71
N HIS A 138 8.12 1.75 5.39
CA HIS A 138 9.06 0.95 6.21
C HIS A 138 10.38 1.67 6.51
N THR A 139 10.55 2.91 6.03
CA THR A 139 11.76 3.71 6.28
C THR A 139 11.55 4.63 7.47
N ASP A 140 12.54 4.70 8.35
CA ASP A 140 12.61 5.75 9.36
C ASP A 140 12.71 7.10 8.64
N ILE A 141 11.64 7.92 8.72
CA ILE A 141 11.55 9.25 8.09
C ILE A 141 12.70 10.18 8.52
N ALA A 142 13.42 9.81 9.59
CA ALA A 142 14.59 10.51 10.12
C ALA A 142 15.82 10.54 9.19
N ASP A 143 15.90 9.73 8.14
CA ASP A 143 17.05 9.76 7.21
C ASP A 143 17.01 10.91 6.19
N THR A 144 15.94 11.71 6.15
CA THR A 144 15.85 12.89 5.26
C THR A 144 16.39 14.18 5.89
N SER A 145 17.24 14.09 6.91
CA SER A 145 17.80 15.27 7.60
C SER A 145 19.29 15.49 7.38
N VAL A 146 19.99 14.57 6.71
CA VAL A 146 21.46 14.65 6.59
C VAL A 146 21.92 15.57 5.46
N ASP A 147 21.16 15.72 4.37
CA ASP A 147 21.65 16.49 3.21
C ASP A 147 21.39 18.01 3.26
N ILE A 148 20.40 18.49 4.03
CA ILE A 148 20.10 19.93 4.06
C ILE A 148 21.19 20.72 4.79
N ILE A 149 21.79 20.15 5.82
CA ILE A 149 22.86 20.82 6.59
C ILE A 149 24.14 20.88 5.76
N GLU A 150 24.56 19.79 5.10
CA GLU A 150 25.74 19.80 4.21
C GLU A 150 25.56 20.73 3.01
N LEU A 151 24.36 20.77 2.40
CA LEU A 151 24.08 21.66 1.27
C LEU A 151 24.10 23.14 1.69
N THR A 152 23.61 23.46 2.90
CA THR A 152 23.63 24.82 3.45
C THR A 152 25.04 25.28 3.81
N GLU A 153 25.90 24.37 4.29
CA GLU A 153 27.31 24.67 4.55
C GLU A 153 28.13 24.90 3.27
N LEU A 154 27.80 24.21 2.17
CA LEU A 154 28.43 24.42 0.86
C LEU A 154 28.00 25.74 0.22
N LEU A 155 26.73 26.13 0.35
CA LEU A 155 26.20 27.39 -0.18
C LEU A 155 26.71 28.62 0.59
N ASN A 156 26.98 28.49 1.88
CA ASN A 156 27.50 29.59 2.72
C ASN A 156 29.03 29.75 2.67
N LYS A 157 29.75 28.92 1.90
CA LYS A 157 31.20 29.01 1.67
C LYS A 157 31.58 29.66 0.32
N GLN A 158 30.61 30.18 -0.42
CA GLN A 158 30.82 31.05 -1.60
C GLN A 158 30.70 32.53 -1.23
#